data_AF-A0A9J6DIJ2-F1
#
_entry.id   AF-A0A9J6DIJ2-F1
#
_cell.length_a   1.000
_cell.length_b   1.000
_cell.length_c   1.000
_cell.angle_alpha   90.00
_cell.angle_beta   90.00
_cell.angle_gamma   90.00
#
_symmetry.space_group_name_H-M   'P 1'
#
loop_
_entity.id
_entity.type
_entity.pdbx_description
1 polymer ?
#
loop_
_entity_poly.entity_id
_entity_poly.type
_entity_poly.pdbx_seq_one_letter_code
_entity_poly.pdbx_strand_id
1 'polypeptide(L)'
;MALSQMKKKNEQVPEELLFEKIKGLPQKQQAAVRTCFEAACRKSKKGMKYGEEWLLECISMRTRSPKLYEHLRRQDILTLPGHTCLNKAAQHFKSGFGFNPNVFTPLKEKVKELDGFDRHGVVVFDEIKLSEHIDVKPSGCTDSFVDLGQFQNEKSEKELADYGLVIVFQPFTGSATSILSKCTHPVDDTRALHFFSDFPHLVKNVRNAFLQTGYETPKGRVHADFIN
;
A
#
# COMPACT_ATOMS: atom_id res chain seq x y z
N MET A 1 -34.65 -9.05 -30.53
CA MET A 1 -34.41 -8.24 -31.75
C MET A 1 -33.85 -6.85 -31.47
N ALA A 2 -34.38 -6.09 -30.49
CA ALA A 2 -33.89 -4.74 -30.17
C ALA A 2 -32.40 -4.67 -29.76
N LEU A 3 -31.91 -5.61 -28.94
CA LEU A 3 -30.53 -5.59 -28.44
C LEU A 3 -29.50 -5.82 -29.56
N SER A 4 -29.78 -6.74 -30.49
CA SER A 4 -28.92 -6.99 -31.65
C SER A 4 -28.92 -5.82 -32.63
N GLN A 5 -30.03 -5.10 -32.76
CA GLN A 5 -30.10 -3.87 -33.55
C GLN A 5 -29.30 -2.74 -32.90
N MET A 6 -29.35 -2.59 -31.57
CA MET A 6 -28.53 -1.61 -30.85
C MET A 6 -27.03 -1.91 -30.96
N LYS A 7 -26.63 -3.18 -30.91
CA LYS A 7 -25.22 -3.57 -31.13
C LYS A 7 -24.72 -3.19 -32.52
N LYS A 8 -25.51 -3.48 -33.57
CA LYS A 8 -25.18 -3.07 -34.94
C LYS A 8 -25.10 -1.54 -35.12
N LYS A 9 -25.96 -0.79 -34.41
CA LYS A 9 -25.89 0.68 -34.39
C LYS A 9 -24.64 1.17 -33.67
N ASN A 10 -24.25 0.56 -32.55
CA ASN A 10 -23.04 0.95 -31.82
C ASN A 10 -21.75 0.60 -32.59
N GLU A 11 -21.70 -0.50 -33.33
CA GLU A 11 -20.58 -0.85 -34.21
C GLU A 11 -20.35 0.20 -35.33
N GLN A 12 -21.39 0.95 -35.71
CA GLN A 12 -21.32 2.00 -36.74
C GLN A 12 -20.94 3.38 -36.18
N VAL A 13 -20.88 3.55 -34.86
CA VAL A 13 -20.54 4.84 -34.23
C VAL A 13 -19.02 5.04 -34.22
N PRO A 14 -18.49 6.14 -34.79
CA PRO A 14 -17.07 6.47 -34.69
C PRO A 14 -16.65 6.69 -33.23
N GLU A 15 -15.49 6.17 -32.85
CA GLU A 15 -14.91 6.29 -31.50
C GLU A 15 -14.67 7.76 -31.10
N GLU A 16 -14.40 8.62 -32.08
CA GLU A 16 -14.21 10.08 -31.94
C GLU A 16 -15.46 10.77 -31.37
N LEU A 17 -16.65 10.33 -31.80
CA LEU A 17 -17.91 10.91 -31.38
C LEU A 17 -18.25 10.52 -29.94
N LEU A 18 -17.78 9.34 -29.50
CA LEU A 18 -17.86 8.89 -28.13
C LEU A 18 -16.91 9.70 -27.23
N PHE A 19 -15.69 9.98 -27.71
CA PHE A 19 -14.71 10.77 -26.97
C PHE A 19 -15.22 12.19 -26.68
N GLU A 20 -15.76 12.88 -27.68
CA GLU A 20 -16.32 14.23 -27.53
C GLU A 20 -17.48 14.27 -26.53
N LYS A 21 -18.38 13.27 -26.57
CA LYS A 21 -19.52 13.20 -25.64
C LYS A 21 -19.12 12.89 -24.20
N ILE A 22 -18.04 12.15 -24.01
CA ILE A 22 -17.56 11.72 -22.69
C ILE A 22 -16.60 12.73 -22.06
N LYS A 23 -16.07 13.68 -22.84
CA LYS A 23 -15.08 14.69 -22.40
C LYS A 23 -15.50 15.48 -21.15
N GLY A 24 -16.81 15.70 -20.95
CA GLY A 24 -17.35 16.40 -19.78
C GLY A 24 -17.41 15.56 -18.50
N LEU A 25 -17.20 14.24 -18.56
CA LEU A 25 -17.24 13.36 -17.39
C LEU A 25 -15.88 13.29 -16.69
N PRO A 26 -15.83 12.99 -15.37
CA PRO A 26 -14.58 12.68 -14.67
C PRO A 26 -13.83 11.51 -15.33
N GLN A 27 -12.49 11.57 -15.38
CA GLN A 27 -11.64 10.57 -16.05
C GLN A 27 -12.01 9.10 -15.72
N LYS A 28 -12.29 8.80 -14.44
CA LYS A 28 -12.70 7.46 -14.01
C LYS A 28 -14.02 7.01 -14.63
N GLN A 29 -14.98 7.92 -14.76
CA GLN A 29 -16.26 7.64 -15.42
C GLN A 29 -16.04 7.50 -16.93
N GLN A 30 -15.14 8.29 -17.53
CA GLN A 30 -14.79 8.13 -18.94
C GLN A 30 -14.26 6.72 -19.23
N ALA A 31 -13.32 6.23 -18.42
CA ALA A 31 -12.76 4.90 -18.54
C ALA A 31 -13.82 3.80 -18.38
N ALA A 32 -14.72 3.94 -17.40
CA ALA A 32 -15.82 3.00 -17.18
C ALA A 32 -16.78 2.95 -18.39
N VAL A 33 -17.17 4.11 -18.92
CA VAL A 33 -18.10 4.20 -20.07
C VAL A 33 -17.45 3.66 -21.34
N ARG A 34 -16.18 4.00 -21.61
CA ARG A 34 -15.42 3.43 -22.76
C ARG A 34 -15.38 1.91 -22.69
N THR A 35 -15.05 1.37 -21.52
CA THR A 35 -15.01 -0.08 -21.29
C THR A 35 -16.39 -0.73 -21.53
N CYS A 36 -17.47 -0.09 -21.05
CA CYS A 36 -18.82 -0.60 -21.30
C CYS A 36 -19.22 -0.54 -22.78
N PHE A 37 -18.82 0.53 -23.48
CA PHE A 37 -19.08 0.68 -24.92
C PHE A 37 -18.34 -0.38 -25.74
N GLU A 38 -17.06 -0.59 -25.47
CA GLU A 38 -16.26 -1.65 -26.10
C GLU A 38 -16.86 -3.04 -25.87
N ALA A 39 -17.32 -3.33 -24.64
CA ALA A 39 -17.97 -4.60 -24.33
C ALA A 39 -19.31 -4.76 -25.06
N ALA A 40 -20.04 -3.66 -25.29
CA ALA A 40 -21.30 -3.67 -26.01
C ALA A 40 -21.11 -3.95 -27.51
N CYS A 41 -20.07 -3.41 -28.14
CA CYS A 41 -19.72 -3.64 -29.55
C CYS A 41 -19.19 -5.05 -29.82
N ARG A 42 -18.78 -5.79 -28.79
CA ARG A 42 -18.26 -7.15 -28.96
C ARG A 42 -19.36 -8.22 -28.96
N LYS A 43 -19.09 -9.29 -29.71
CA LYS A 43 -19.89 -10.54 -29.68
C LYS A 43 -19.77 -11.25 -28.33
N SER A 44 -18.59 -11.17 -27.68
CA SER A 44 -18.29 -11.81 -26.40
C SER A 44 -17.35 -10.94 -25.56
N LYS A 45 -17.51 -11.01 -24.23
CA LYS A 45 -16.63 -10.36 -23.24
C LYS A 45 -15.34 -11.16 -22.99
N LYS A 46 -15.22 -12.39 -23.51
CA LYS A 46 -14.02 -13.23 -23.35
C LYS A 46 -12.84 -12.60 -24.10
N GLY A 47 -11.67 -12.52 -23.44
CA GLY A 47 -10.45 -11.95 -24.02
C GLY A 47 -10.47 -10.43 -24.19
N MET A 48 -11.39 -9.73 -23.51
CA MET A 48 -11.39 -8.28 -23.48
C MET A 48 -10.12 -7.75 -22.79
N LYS A 49 -9.45 -6.81 -23.44
CA LYS A 49 -8.31 -6.08 -22.88
C LYS A 49 -8.85 -4.86 -22.13
N TYR A 50 -8.22 -4.52 -21.02
CA TYR A 50 -8.58 -3.36 -20.20
C TYR A 50 -7.38 -2.43 -20.15
N GLY A 51 -7.63 -1.12 -20.18
CA GLY A 51 -6.58 -0.12 -19.98
C GLY A 51 -5.99 -0.19 -18.57
N GLU A 52 -4.73 0.20 -18.42
CA GLU A 52 -4.00 0.14 -17.16
C GLU A 52 -4.65 0.99 -16.05
N GLU A 53 -5.07 2.22 -16.38
CA GLU A 53 -5.77 3.11 -15.44
C GLU A 53 -7.06 2.47 -14.90
N TRP A 54 -7.84 1.82 -15.77
CA TRP A 54 -9.06 1.14 -15.36
C TRP A 54 -8.79 -0.11 -14.54
N LEU A 55 -7.72 -0.86 -14.84
CA LEU A 55 -7.28 -1.99 -14.04
C LEU A 55 -6.88 -1.55 -12.63
N LEU A 56 -6.13 -0.45 -12.49
CA LEU A 56 -5.75 0.12 -11.21
C LEU A 56 -6.96 0.55 -10.37
N GLU A 57 -7.94 1.20 -11.01
CA GLU A 57 -9.19 1.55 -10.32
C GLU A 57 -9.95 0.28 -9.90
N CYS A 58 -10.03 -0.75 -10.76
CA CYS A 58 -10.68 -2.02 -10.42
C CYS A 58 -9.98 -2.75 -9.26
N ILE A 59 -8.65 -2.73 -9.20
CA ILE A 59 -7.88 -3.23 -8.05
C ILE A 59 -8.27 -2.43 -6.81
N SER A 60 -8.28 -1.10 -6.88
CA SER A 60 -8.63 -0.22 -5.76
C SER A 60 -10.06 -0.45 -5.25
N MET A 61 -11.03 -0.59 -6.15
CA MET A 61 -12.43 -0.91 -5.79
C MET A 61 -12.52 -2.26 -5.08
N ARG A 62 -11.82 -3.27 -5.58
CA ARG A 62 -11.79 -4.60 -4.98
C ARG A 62 -11.14 -4.58 -3.60
N THR A 63 -10.04 -3.84 -3.41
CA THR A 63 -9.39 -3.67 -2.11
C THR A 63 -10.34 -3.07 -1.08
N ARG A 64 -11.20 -2.12 -1.48
CA ARG A 64 -12.22 -1.54 -0.60
C ARG A 64 -13.36 -2.51 -0.27
N SER A 65 -13.87 -3.25 -1.26
CA SER A 65 -14.93 -4.25 -1.03
C SER A 65 -14.95 -5.34 -2.10
N PRO A 66 -14.41 -6.54 -1.80
CA PRO A 66 -14.43 -7.66 -2.74
C PRO A 66 -15.84 -8.15 -3.05
N LYS A 67 -16.75 -8.11 -2.06
CA LYS A 67 -18.14 -8.56 -2.21
C LYS A 67 -18.92 -7.65 -3.16
N LEU A 68 -18.80 -6.33 -3.00
CA LEU A 68 -19.45 -5.37 -3.89
C LEU A 68 -18.89 -5.48 -5.31
N TYR A 69 -17.57 -5.60 -5.44
CA TYR A 69 -16.93 -5.78 -6.75
C TYR A 69 -17.50 -7.00 -7.50
N GLU A 70 -17.59 -8.14 -6.82
CA GLU A 70 -18.11 -9.36 -7.44
C GLU A 70 -19.63 -9.27 -7.71
N HIS A 71 -20.39 -8.56 -6.88
CA HIS A 71 -21.81 -8.28 -7.16
C HIS A 71 -21.96 -7.45 -8.44
N LEU A 72 -21.26 -6.31 -8.54
CA LEU A 72 -21.28 -5.43 -9.72
C LEU A 72 -20.90 -6.18 -11.00
N ARG A 73 -19.90 -7.06 -10.90
CA ARG A 73 -19.42 -7.88 -12.01
C ARG A 73 -20.42 -8.98 -12.41
N ARG A 74 -20.98 -9.73 -11.45
CA ARG A 74 -21.89 -10.85 -11.73
C ARG A 74 -23.25 -10.39 -12.24
N GLN A 75 -23.72 -9.23 -11.77
CA GLN A 75 -24.96 -8.62 -12.23
C GLN A 75 -24.77 -7.81 -13.52
N ASP A 76 -23.58 -7.82 -14.12
CA ASP A 76 -23.26 -7.09 -15.35
C ASP A 76 -23.61 -5.58 -15.28
N ILE A 77 -23.56 -4.99 -14.07
CA ILE A 77 -23.83 -3.57 -13.83
C ILE A 77 -22.72 -2.72 -14.45
N LEU A 78 -21.47 -3.18 -14.32
CA LEU A 78 -20.29 -2.58 -14.95
C LEU A 78 -19.46 -3.67 -15.64
N THR A 79 -18.76 -3.29 -16.71
CA THR A 79 -17.83 -4.18 -17.37
C THR A 79 -16.52 -4.26 -16.57
N LEU A 80 -16.45 -5.25 -15.67
CA LEU A 80 -15.35 -5.41 -14.74
C LEU A 80 -14.48 -6.64 -15.07
N PRO A 81 -13.14 -6.52 -14.97
CA PRO A 81 -12.22 -7.65 -15.15
C PRO A 81 -12.42 -8.72 -14.07
N GLY A 82 -12.20 -9.97 -14.47
CA GLY A 82 -12.25 -11.11 -13.56
C GLY A 82 -11.03 -11.22 -12.66
N HIS A 83 -11.16 -12.05 -11.62
CA HIS A 83 -10.12 -12.34 -10.64
C HIS A 83 -8.74 -12.61 -11.27
N THR A 84 -8.68 -13.51 -12.25
CA THR A 84 -7.44 -13.88 -12.92
C THR A 84 -6.80 -12.71 -13.68
N CYS A 85 -7.62 -11.81 -14.25
CA CYS A 85 -7.12 -10.64 -14.95
C CYS A 85 -6.54 -9.62 -13.96
N LEU A 86 -7.24 -9.37 -12.84
CA LEU A 86 -6.74 -8.50 -11.78
C LEU A 86 -5.45 -9.03 -11.15
N ASN A 87 -5.37 -10.33 -10.89
CA ASN A 87 -4.16 -10.92 -10.33
C ASN A 87 -2.98 -10.81 -11.28
N LYS A 88 -3.20 -11.00 -12.59
CA LYS A 88 -2.15 -10.78 -13.61
C LYS A 88 -1.70 -9.32 -13.65
N ALA A 89 -2.63 -8.36 -13.57
CA ALA A 89 -2.27 -6.95 -13.51
C ALA A 89 -1.52 -6.61 -12.21
N ALA A 90 -1.95 -7.15 -11.07
CA ALA A 90 -1.30 -6.97 -9.78
C ALA A 90 0.11 -7.56 -9.71
N GLN A 91 0.42 -8.60 -10.49
CA GLN A 91 1.76 -9.18 -10.56
C GLN A 91 2.82 -8.18 -11.04
N HIS A 92 2.45 -7.19 -11.86
CA HIS A 92 3.39 -6.12 -12.25
C HIS A 92 3.82 -5.25 -11.06
N PHE A 93 3.04 -5.22 -9.99
CA PHE A 93 3.31 -4.44 -8.78
C PHE A 93 3.90 -5.28 -7.63
N LYS A 94 4.21 -6.56 -7.87
CA LYS A 94 4.63 -7.48 -6.81
C LYS A 94 5.91 -6.96 -6.12
N SER A 95 5.78 -6.61 -4.85
CA SER A 95 6.90 -6.33 -3.96
C SER A 95 7.53 -7.64 -3.49
N GLY A 96 8.85 -7.74 -3.55
CA GLY A 96 9.63 -8.73 -2.81
C GLY A 96 10.05 -8.17 -1.46
N PHE A 97 10.89 -8.92 -0.74
CA PHE A 97 11.58 -8.40 0.44
C PHE A 97 12.49 -7.22 0.07
N GLY A 98 12.66 -6.30 1.02
CA GLY A 98 13.48 -5.11 0.85
C GLY A 98 12.83 -4.00 0.01
N PHE A 99 13.70 -3.13 -0.50
CA PHE A 99 13.30 -1.89 -1.18
C PHE A 99 13.19 -2.11 -2.69
N ASN A 100 12.01 -1.84 -3.26
CA ASN A 100 11.79 -1.96 -4.70
C ASN A 100 12.28 -0.69 -5.44
N PRO A 101 13.37 -0.75 -6.23
CA PRO A 101 13.92 0.42 -6.92
C PRO A 101 12.91 1.06 -7.90
N ASN A 102 11.99 0.26 -8.46
CA ASN A 102 10.97 0.76 -9.38
C ASN A 102 9.96 1.70 -8.71
N VAL A 103 9.85 1.68 -7.38
CA VAL A 103 9.03 2.62 -6.61
C VAL A 103 9.80 3.92 -6.34
N PHE A 104 11.12 3.83 -6.12
CA PHE A 104 11.95 5.00 -5.83
C PHE A 104 12.20 5.89 -7.04
N THR A 105 12.21 5.34 -8.27
CA THR A 105 12.35 6.13 -9.50
C THR A 105 11.24 7.18 -9.66
N PRO A 106 9.94 6.81 -9.69
CA PRO A 106 8.85 7.79 -9.80
C PRO A 106 8.73 8.65 -8.53
N LEU A 107 9.05 8.11 -7.34
CA LEU A 107 9.07 8.90 -6.12
C LEU A 107 10.11 10.01 -6.19
N LYS A 108 11.31 9.73 -6.71
CA LYS A 108 12.37 10.72 -6.91
C LYS A 108 11.91 11.84 -7.85
N GLU A 109 11.16 11.51 -8.90
CA GLU A 109 10.59 12.51 -9.81
C GLU A 109 9.57 13.39 -9.11
N LYS A 110 8.63 12.80 -8.36
CA LYS A 110 7.62 13.54 -7.61
C LYS A 110 8.23 14.46 -6.54
N VAL A 111 9.30 14.02 -5.90
CA VAL A 111 9.98 14.79 -4.84
C VAL A 111 10.77 15.98 -5.39
N LYS A 112 11.15 15.99 -6.68
CA LYS A 112 11.87 17.14 -7.29
C LYS A 112 11.03 18.41 -7.27
N GLU A 113 9.71 18.29 -7.34
CA GLU A 113 8.78 19.42 -7.34
C GLU A 113 8.51 19.97 -5.93
N LEU A 114 8.85 19.22 -4.89
CA LEU A 114 8.66 19.64 -3.49
C LEU A 114 9.77 20.60 -3.05
N ASP A 115 9.41 21.57 -2.21
CA ASP A 115 10.38 22.46 -1.57
C ASP A 115 11.32 21.69 -0.62
N GLY A 116 12.50 22.24 -0.33
CA GLY A 116 13.46 21.64 0.59
C GLY A 116 12.87 21.30 1.95
N PHE A 117 11.95 22.13 2.46
CA PHE A 117 11.28 21.88 3.74
C PHE A 117 10.27 20.73 3.67
N ASP A 118 9.55 20.61 2.55
CA ASP A 118 8.54 19.55 2.33
C ASP A 118 9.18 18.17 2.08
N ARG A 119 10.50 18.12 1.89
CA ARG A 119 11.27 16.88 1.78
C ARG A 119 11.69 16.30 3.13
N HIS A 120 11.48 17.03 4.22
CA HIS A 120 11.74 16.52 5.56
C HIS A 120 10.66 15.54 5.99
N GLY A 121 11.07 14.57 6.81
CA GLY A 121 10.20 13.52 7.26
C GLY A 121 10.82 12.68 8.36
N VAL A 122 10.00 11.80 8.90
CA VAL A 122 10.36 10.84 9.93
C VAL A 122 10.37 9.46 9.29
N VAL A 123 11.44 8.71 9.52
CA VAL A 123 11.48 7.28 9.24
C VAL A 123 11.02 6.55 10.51
N VAL A 124 9.88 5.90 10.42
CA VAL A 124 9.33 5.06 11.49
C VAL A 124 9.55 3.61 11.10
N PHE A 125 10.03 2.80 12.03
CA PHE A 125 10.16 1.37 11.84
C PHE A 125 9.63 0.63 13.04
N ASP A 126 9.01 -0.51 12.80
CA ASP A 126 8.50 -1.42 13.83
C ASP A 126 8.45 -2.84 13.30
N GLU A 127 8.38 -3.82 14.19
CA GLU A 127 8.31 -5.24 13.86
C GLU A 127 6.88 -5.76 14.03
N ILE A 128 6.42 -6.53 13.05
CA ILE A 128 5.12 -7.21 13.11
C ILE A 128 5.37 -8.70 13.28
N LYS A 129 4.84 -9.31 14.34
CA LYS A 129 4.87 -10.76 14.53
C LYS A 129 4.11 -11.46 13.40
N LEU A 130 4.75 -12.41 12.75
CA LEU A 130 4.20 -13.28 11.72
C LEU A 130 3.90 -14.67 12.31
N SER A 131 2.98 -15.38 11.68
CA SER A 131 2.79 -16.80 11.92
C SER A 131 3.84 -17.60 11.16
N GLU A 132 4.65 -18.37 11.86
CA GLU A 132 5.66 -19.25 11.26
C GLU A 132 4.97 -20.37 10.47
N HIS A 133 5.07 -20.33 9.15
CA HIS A 133 4.58 -21.41 8.28
C HIS A 133 5.35 -21.46 6.96
N ILE A 134 5.39 -22.65 6.36
CA ILE A 134 5.95 -22.86 5.02
C ILE A 134 4.85 -22.68 3.98
N ASP A 135 4.97 -21.66 3.15
CA ASP A 135 4.10 -21.36 2.03
C ASP A 135 4.89 -21.44 0.72
N VAL A 136 4.43 -22.33 -0.17
CA VAL A 136 4.99 -22.50 -1.51
C VAL A 136 4.12 -21.75 -2.50
N LYS A 137 4.67 -20.69 -3.11
CA LYS A 137 3.97 -19.99 -4.18
C LYS A 137 3.83 -20.89 -5.40
N PRO A 138 2.83 -20.66 -6.27
CA PRO A 138 2.72 -21.34 -7.57
C PRO A 138 3.95 -21.16 -8.48
N SER A 139 4.82 -20.19 -8.19
CA SER A 139 6.11 -20.00 -8.87
C SER A 139 7.21 -20.97 -8.41
N GLY A 140 6.96 -21.79 -7.39
CA GLY A 140 7.95 -22.67 -6.77
C GLY A 140 8.86 -21.99 -5.74
N CYS A 141 8.65 -20.70 -5.47
CA CYS A 141 9.41 -19.95 -4.45
C CYS A 141 8.72 -20.07 -3.08
N THR A 142 9.53 -20.18 -2.02
CA THR A 142 9.10 -20.13 -0.62
C THR A 142 9.39 -18.75 -0.03
N ASP A 143 8.37 -18.13 0.57
CA ASP A 143 8.47 -16.82 1.25
C ASP A 143 8.59 -16.95 2.78
N SER A 144 8.96 -18.13 3.25
CA SER A 144 8.76 -18.54 4.64
C SER A 144 10.01 -18.45 5.51
N PHE A 145 11.14 -18.16 4.90
CA PHE A 145 12.43 -18.13 5.58
C PHE A 145 12.87 -16.70 5.85
N VAL A 146 13.70 -16.54 6.87
CA VAL A 146 14.30 -15.25 7.22
C VAL A 146 15.13 -14.73 6.05
N ASP A 147 14.83 -13.50 5.61
CA ASP A 147 15.58 -12.76 4.58
C ASP A 147 16.14 -11.48 5.20
N LEU A 148 17.46 -11.47 5.41
CA LEU A 148 18.24 -10.32 5.90
C LEU A 148 19.10 -9.71 4.80
N GLY A 149 18.88 -10.08 3.53
CA GLY A 149 19.66 -9.66 2.38
C GLY A 149 21.16 -9.92 2.56
N GLN A 150 21.98 -8.87 2.51
CA GLN A 150 23.43 -8.97 2.62
C GLN A 150 23.95 -9.32 4.03
N PHE A 151 23.08 -9.32 5.05
CA PHE A 151 23.42 -9.63 6.44
C PHE A 151 23.02 -11.06 6.85
N GLN A 152 22.70 -11.90 5.87
CA GLN A 152 22.35 -13.30 6.06
C GLN A 152 23.53 -14.10 6.67
N ASN A 153 23.24 -14.93 7.67
CA ASN A 153 24.17 -15.96 8.14
C ASN A 153 23.68 -17.34 7.68
N GLU A 154 24.58 -18.34 7.54
CA GLU A 154 24.20 -19.71 7.13
C GLU A 154 23.12 -20.34 8.02
N LYS A 155 23.05 -19.89 9.29
CA LYS A 155 22.08 -20.35 10.27
C LYS A 155 20.69 -19.74 10.08
N SER A 156 20.60 -18.48 9.67
CA SER A 156 19.33 -17.75 9.52
C SER A 156 18.60 -18.14 8.23
N GLU A 157 19.30 -18.61 7.20
CA GLU A 157 18.68 -19.00 5.91
C GLU A 157 17.67 -20.15 6.01
N LYS A 158 17.79 -20.99 7.05
CA LYS A 158 16.91 -22.16 7.25
C LYS A 158 15.87 -21.92 8.34
N GLU A 159 15.87 -20.74 8.95
CA GLU A 159 14.95 -20.38 10.02
C GLU A 159 13.67 -19.79 9.43
N LEU A 160 12.53 -20.14 10.01
CA LEU A 160 11.24 -19.58 9.58
C LEU A 160 11.13 -18.13 10.03
N ALA A 161 10.64 -17.27 9.14
CA ALA A 161 10.40 -15.89 9.46
C ALA A 161 9.23 -15.78 10.46
N ASP A 162 9.50 -15.14 11.59
CA ASP A 162 8.55 -14.99 12.69
C ASP A 162 8.23 -13.52 12.99
N TYR A 163 9.02 -12.59 12.45
CA TYR A 163 8.76 -11.15 12.43
C TYR A 163 9.01 -10.57 11.03
N GLY A 164 8.24 -9.54 10.69
CA GLY A 164 8.47 -8.70 9.52
C GLY A 164 8.80 -7.27 9.96
N LEU A 165 9.97 -6.76 9.56
CA LEU A 165 10.34 -5.37 9.77
C LEU A 165 9.59 -4.47 8.77
N VAL A 166 8.82 -3.52 9.29
CA VAL A 166 8.10 -2.53 8.48
C VAL A 166 8.79 -1.18 8.64
N ILE A 167 9.12 -0.54 7.52
CA ILE A 167 9.72 0.79 7.47
C ILE A 167 8.77 1.71 6.71
N VAL A 168 8.43 2.84 7.33
CA VAL A 168 7.54 3.86 6.78
C VAL A 168 8.24 5.21 6.81
N PHE A 169 8.20 5.92 5.67
CA PHE A 169 8.57 7.33 5.63
C PHE A 169 7.32 8.19 5.70
N GLN A 170 7.23 9.03 6.72
CA GLN A 170 6.15 9.99 6.92
C GLN A 170 6.71 11.41 6.71
N PRO A 171 6.25 12.16 5.69
CA PRO A 171 6.61 13.56 5.54
C PRO A 171 6.24 14.34 6.80
N PHE A 172 7.14 15.22 7.24
CA PHE A 172 6.98 16.01 8.46
C PHE A 172 7.41 17.45 8.19
N THR A 173 6.45 18.35 8.33
CA THR A 173 6.66 19.79 8.23
C THR A 173 6.47 20.39 9.62
N GLY A 174 7.58 20.65 10.31
CA GLY A 174 7.56 21.23 11.65
C GLY A 174 8.94 21.66 12.13
N SER A 175 8.97 22.60 13.07
CA SER A 175 10.19 23.01 13.75
C SER A 175 10.24 22.34 15.13
N ALA A 176 11.26 21.53 15.37
CA ALA A 176 11.50 20.96 16.69
C ALA A 176 12.62 21.74 17.37
N THR A 177 12.33 22.34 18.52
CA THR A 177 13.32 23.05 19.34
C THR A 177 13.93 22.08 20.35
N SER A 178 15.27 22.00 20.37
CA SER A 178 16.09 21.28 21.36
C SER A 178 15.82 19.78 21.54
N ILE A 179 16.30 18.95 20.60
CA ILE A 179 16.39 17.50 20.77
C ILE A 179 17.84 17.12 21.08
N LEU A 180 18.06 16.48 22.24
CA LEU A 180 19.38 16.04 22.70
C LEU A 180 19.88 14.80 21.96
N SER A 181 18.99 13.87 21.60
CA SER A 181 19.34 12.61 20.94
C SER A 181 19.42 12.78 19.43
N LYS A 182 20.63 12.98 18.90
CA LYS A 182 20.89 13.10 17.46
C LYS A 182 22.25 12.52 17.06
N CYS A 183 22.38 12.11 15.80
CA CYS A 183 23.66 11.80 15.16
C CYS A 183 23.78 12.52 13.81
N THR A 184 25.00 12.58 13.27
CA THR A 184 25.24 13.11 11.92
C THR A 184 24.67 12.17 10.85
N HIS A 185 24.06 12.72 9.80
CA HIS A 185 23.48 11.92 8.73
C HIS A 185 24.59 11.20 7.93
N PRO A 186 24.49 9.88 7.67
CA PRO A 186 25.60 9.06 7.14
C PRO A 186 26.03 9.39 5.70
N VAL A 187 25.25 10.19 4.97
CA VAL A 187 25.54 10.62 3.59
C VAL A 187 25.78 12.14 3.50
N ASP A 188 25.45 12.89 4.54
CA ASP A 188 25.47 14.36 4.46
C ASP A 188 25.74 14.97 5.83
N ASP A 189 26.99 15.41 6.01
CA ASP A 189 27.46 15.90 7.30
C ASP A 189 26.81 17.22 7.74
N THR A 190 26.09 17.90 6.84
CA THR A 190 25.35 19.12 7.17
C THR A 190 24.01 18.85 7.85
N ARG A 191 23.52 17.60 7.79
CA ARG A 191 22.23 17.18 8.34
C ARG A 191 22.40 16.33 9.59
N ALA A 192 21.43 16.45 10.49
CA ALA A 192 21.33 15.62 11.69
C ALA A 192 20.12 14.69 11.59
N LEU A 193 20.29 13.45 12.07
CA LEU A 193 19.20 12.52 12.33
C LEU A 193 18.82 12.61 13.80
N HIS A 194 17.54 12.87 14.05
CA HIS A 194 16.99 12.98 15.39
C HIS A 194 16.25 11.70 15.76
N PHE A 195 16.52 11.14 16.94
CA PHE A 195 15.90 9.90 17.39
C PHE A 195 14.78 10.19 18.37
N PHE A 196 13.61 9.62 18.08
CA PHE A 196 12.44 9.68 18.92
C PHE A 196 12.03 8.27 19.32
N SER A 197 11.50 8.12 20.54
CA SER A 197 10.89 6.89 21.00
C SER A 197 9.37 6.98 20.84
N ASP A 198 8.71 5.84 20.69
CA ASP A 198 7.25 5.74 20.74
C ASP A 198 6.74 6.17 22.13
N PHE A 199 6.31 7.43 22.21
CA PHE A 199 5.85 8.03 23.45
C PHE A 199 4.67 7.27 24.08
N PRO A 200 3.61 6.89 23.33
CA PRO A 200 2.59 5.96 23.82
C PRO A 200 3.15 4.68 24.48
N HIS A 201 4.15 4.04 23.86
CA HIS A 201 4.77 2.84 24.41
C HIS A 201 5.53 3.13 25.71
N LEU A 202 6.26 4.25 25.78
CA LEU A 202 6.91 4.69 27.03
C LEU A 202 5.91 4.91 28.15
N VAL A 203 4.80 5.60 27.88
CA VAL A 203 3.73 5.82 28.87
C VAL A 203 3.12 4.50 29.34
N LYS A 204 2.91 3.55 28.43
CA LYS A 204 2.44 2.21 28.78
C LYS A 204 3.42 1.48 29.71
N ASN A 205 4.72 1.55 29.44
CA ASN A 205 5.74 0.92 30.26
C ASN A 205 5.83 1.57 31.65
N VAL A 206 5.77 2.90 31.72
CA VAL A 206 5.70 3.64 32.99
C VAL A 206 4.46 3.23 33.78
N ARG A 207 3.29 3.19 33.14
CA ARG A 207 2.06 2.72 33.80
C ARG A 207 2.21 1.30 34.32
N ASN A 208 2.71 0.36 33.52
CA ASN A 208 2.84 -1.04 33.92
C ASN A 208 3.80 -1.20 35.12
N ALA A 209 4.93 -0.48 35.13
CA ALA A 209 5.85 -0.48 36.26
C ALA A 209 5.23 0.15 37.51
N PHE A 210 4.48 1.25 37.36
CA PHE A 210 3.73 1.84 38.47
C PHE A 210 2.75 0.86 39.13
N LEU A 211 2.02 0.08 38.31
CA LEU A 211 1.06 -0.92 38.79
C LEU A 211 1.73 -2.12 39.46
N GLN A 212 2.93 -2.52 39.01
CA GLN A 212 3.62 -3.70 39.54
C GLN A 212 4.41 -3.41 40.82
N THR A 213 5.17 -2.33 40.86
CA THR A 213 6.14 -2.08 41.94
C THR A 213 5.92 -0.75 42.67
N GLY A 214 5.14 0.16 42.08
CA GLY A 214 5.10 1.56 42.48
C GLY A 214 6.40 2.31 42.14
N TYR A 215 6.47 3.57 42.53
CA TYR A 215 7.62 4.45 42.34
C TYR A 215 8.04 5.14 43.63
N GLU A 216 9.35 5.31 43.82
CA GLU A 216 9.88 6.23 44.82
C GLU A 216 9.92 7.64 44.25
N THR A 217 9.29 8.57 44.95
CA THR A 217 9.38 10.00 44.65
C THR A 217 10.09 10.71 45.80
N PRO A 218 10.61 11.93 45.59
CA PRO A 218 11.21 12.72 46.68
C PRO A 218 10.28 12.95 47.88
N LYS A 219 8.96 12.75 47.72
CA LYS A 219 7.94 12.90 48.77
C LYS A 219 7.48 11.56 49.39
N GLY A 220 8.08 10.44 48.99
CA GLY A 220 7.72 9.10 49.46
C GLY A 220 7.35 8.14 48.34
N ARG A 221 7.02 6.90 48.72
CA ARG A 221 6.65 5.83 47.78
C ARG A 221 5.20 5.96 47.34
N VAL A 222 4.98 6.04 46.04
CA VAL A 222 3.67 6.06 45.40
C VAL A 222 3.40 4.69 44.81
N HIS A 223 2.24 4.12 45.07
CA HIS A 223 1.82 2.82 44.54
C HIS A 223 0.32 2.84 44.25
N ALA A 224 -0.13 1.94 43.38
CA ALA A 224 -1.54 1.81 43.05
C ALA A 224 -2.20 0.78 43.98
N ASP A 225 -2.89 1.25 45.02
CA ASP A 225 -3.56 0.37 45.99
C ASP A 225 -4.91 -0.17 45.49
N PHE A 226 -5.62 0.59 44.65
CA PHE A 226 -6.92 0.19 44.12
C PHE A 226 -7.18 0.82 42.74
N ILE A 227 -7.41 -0.03 41.74
CA ILE A 227 -8.10 0.34 40.50
C ILE A 227 -9.28 -0.63 40.39
N ASN A 228 -10.45 -0.21 40.90
CA ASN A 228 -11.72 -0.87 40.58
C ASN A 228 -12.20 -0.41 39.21
#